data_AF-A0A3Q0G1B2-F1
#
_entry.id   AF-A0A3Q0G1B2-F1
#
_cell.length_a   1.000
_cell.length_b   1.000
_cell.length_c   1.000
_cell.angle_alpha   90.00
_cell.angle_beta   90.00
_cell.angle_gamma   90.00
#
_symmetry.space_group_name_H-M   'P 1'
#
loop_
_entity.id
_entity.type
_entity.pdbx_description
1 polymer ?
#
loop_
_entity_poly.entity_id
_entity_poly.type
_entity_poly.pdbx_seq_one_letter_code
_entity_poly.pdbx_strand_id
1 'polypeptide(L)'
;MQMRLRSGGTEGLLAEKLEALITQTRAKQAATMSEVQWRGRTVPVKIDKVRIFLLGLADNEEAIAQAEKEETKERLFESLLSECRDAIQAVREELKPDQKQREHSLEVDSGKVSNIQYLHSYLTNIKLSTAIKRNESMAKALQKALLQQQRTEDDGKHTARPQDLIRLYDIILQNLVELTQLPGLEEDKNFQKEIGLKTLVYKAYRCFFIAQSYVLVKKWSEALVLYDRVLKYANEVQSQAGAYKNSLKELPDVQELITQVNAEKYSLQAAAILDTSDTCEAESPSQVKDGKPLSERFETFCLDPSLVSKQASLVHFPPGFLPIPCKPLFFDLALNYVAFPPLEDKVEQKAKSGLTGYIKGIFGFRS
;
A
#
# COMPACT_ATOMS: atom_id res chain seq x y z
N MET A 1 35.10 55.15 -2.07
CA MET A 1 34.02 54.74 -2.99
C MET A 1 34.52 53.51 -3.76
N GLN A 2 34.27 52.31 -3.24
CA GLN A 2 34.72 51.06 -3.88
C GLN A 2 33.72 50.66 -4.97
N MET A 3 34.19 50.61 -6.22
CA MET A 3 33.44 50.07 -7.35
C MET A 3 33.36 48.54 -7.21
N ARG A 4 32.15 48.02 -7.00
CA ARG A 4 31.86 46.59 -7.15
C ARG A 4 31.82 46.26 -8.65
N LEU A 5 32.79 45.47 -9.10
CA LEU A 5 32.80 44.81 -10.39
C LEU A 5 31.59 43.88 -10.50
N ARG A 6 30.71 44.13 -11.47
CA ARG A 6 29.63 43.23 -11.91
C ARG A 6 30.25 42.09 -12.72
N SER A 7 30.54 40.96 -12.07
CA SER A 7 30.93 39.71 -12.75
C SER A 7 29.71 38.85 -13.04
N GLY A 8 28.87 39.26 -14.00
CA GLY A 8 27.69 38.48 -14.40
C GLY A 8 27.25 38.61 -15.86
N GLY A 9 28.02 39.30 -16.70
CA GLY A 9 27.63 39.55 -18.11
C GLY A 9 28.17 38.53 -19.11
N THR A 10 29.31 37.90 -18.83
CA THR A 10 29.99 37.02 -19.81
C THR A 10 29.44 35.60 -19.83
N GLU A 11 28.96 35.07 -18.70
CA GLU A 11 28.34 33.74 -18.62
C GLU A 11 26.97 33.71 -19.34
N GLY A 12 26.16 34.76 -19.20
CA GLY A 12 24.88 34.87 -19.90
C GLY A 12 25.03 34.95 -21.42
N LEU A 13 26.00 35.75 -21.90
CA LEU A 13 26.31 35.86 -23.34
C LEU A 13 26.84 34.55 -23.95
N LEU A 14 27.56 33.74 -23.17
CA LEU A 14 28.02 32.42 -23.59
C LEU A 14 26.87 31.41 -23.63
N ALA A 15 25.99 31.43 -22.64
CA ALA A 15 24.79 30.59 -22.60
C ALA A 15 23.85 30.89 -23.78
N GLU A 16 23.59 32.17 -24.07
CA GLU A 16 22.77 32.59 -25.22
C GLU A 16 23.38 32.15 -26.56
N LYS A 17 24.71 32.27 -26.72
CA LYS A 17 25.38 31.80 -27.93
C LYS A 17 25.32 30.27 -28.06
N LEU A 18 25.41 29.55 -26.95
CA LEU A 18 25.34 28.09 -26.93
C LEU A 18 23.92 27.60 -27.26
N GLU A 19 22.89 28.24 -26.71
CA GLU A 19 21.48 28.00 -27.10
C GLU A 19 21.22 28.32 -28.58
N ALA A 20 21.77 29.42 -29.09
CA ALA A 20 21.65 29.78 -30.50
C ALA A 20 22.31 28.74 -31.41
N LEU A 21 23.48 28.20 -31.03
CA LEU A 21 24.17 27.14 -31.76
C LEU A 21 23.41 25.80 -31.71
N ILE A 22 22.82 25.45 -30.57
CA ILE A 22 21.95 24.27 -30.43
C ILE A 22 20.74 24.43 -31.34
N THR A 23 20.09 25.59 -31.31
CA THR A 23 18.93 25.89 -32.15
C THR A 23 19.28 25.83 -33.64
N GLN A 24 20.43 26.38 -34.03
CA GLN A 24 20.93 26.32 -35.41
C GLN A 24 21.26 24.88 -35.85
N THR A 25 21.81 24.07 -34.94
CA THR A 25 22.13 22.67 -35.20
C THR A 25 20.85 21.84 -35.36
N ARG A 26 19.86 22.05 -34.49
CA ARG A 26 18.52 21.44 -34.58
C ARG A 26 17.82 21.84 -35.88
N ALA A 27 17.91 23.10 -36.31
CA ALA A 27 17.35 23.53 -37.59
C ALA A 27 18.01 22.82 -38.80
N LYS A 28 19.33 22.59 -38.75
CA LYS A 28 20.04 21.83 -39.81
C LYS A 28 19.66 20.35 -39.82
N GLN A 29 19.53 19.71 -38.66
CA GLN A 29 19.09 18.32 -38.55
C GLN A 29 17.60 18.15 -38.89
N ALA A 30 16.77 19.16 -38.61
CA ALA A 30 15.36 19.17 -39.00
C ALA A 30 15.22 19.06 -40.52
N ALA A 31 16.14 19.66 -41.30
CA ALA A 31 16.11 19.57 -42.76
C ALA A 31 16.26 18.13 -43.29
N THR A 32 16.92 17.24 -42.55
CA THR A 32 17.10 15.83 -42.94
C THR A 32 16.07 14.88 -42.34
N MET A 33 15.41 15.24 -41.23
CA MET A 33 14.31 14.47 -40.67
C MET A 33 13.06 14.63 -41.55
N SER A 34 12.57 13.55 -42.17
CA SER A 34 11.39 13.57 -43.04
C SER A 34 10.22 12.75 -42.50
N GLU A 35 10.45 11.88 -41.53
CA GLU A 35 9.45 10.94 -41.01
C GLU A 35 9.67 10.63 -39.53
N VAL A 36 8.62 10.15 -38.88
CA VAL A 36 8.64 9.64 -37.50
C VAL A 36 7.89 8.32 -37.42
N GLN A 37 8.41 7.37 -36.65
CA GLN A 37 7.74 6.09 -36.38
C GLN A 37 7.12 6.11 -34.98
N TRP A 38 5.82 5.84 -34.90
CA TRP A 38 5.11 5.73 -33.63
C TRP A 38 4.08 4.61 -33.69
N ARG A 39 4.11 3.72 -32.68
CA ARG A 39 3.20 2.56 -32.57
C ARG A 39 3.18 1.67 -33.82
N GLY A 40 4.34 1.50 -34.45
CA GLY A 40 4.50 0.66 -35.65
C GLY A 40 4.05 1.32 -36.97
N ARG A 41 3.58 2.57 -36.93
CA ARG A 41 3.26 3.36 -38.12
C ARG A 41 4.31 4.45 -38.36
N THR A 42 4.81 4.53 -39.58
CA THR A 42 5.69 5.62 -40.03
C THR A 42 4.85 6.72 -40.66
N VAL A 43 5.08 7.96 -40.22
CA VAL A 43 4.34 9.14 -40.68
C VAL A 43 5.31 10.22 -41.15
N PRO A 44 5.12 10.76 -42.37
CA PRO A 44 5.95 11.85 -42.87
C PRO A 44 5.68 13.15 -42.09
N VAL A 45 6.75 13.85 -41.72
CA VAL A 45 6.70 15.11 -40.97
C VAL A 45 7.12 16.25 -41.91
N LYS A 46 6.15 16.88 -42.56
CA LYS A 46 6.39 17.99 -43.50
C LYS A 46 6.57 19.35 -42.81
N ILE A 47 6.08 19.49 -41.58
CA ILE A 47 5.99 20.76 -40.87
C ILE A 47 7.28 21.00 -40.08
N ASP A 48 8.03 22.05 -40.44
CA ASP A 48 9.34 22.40 -39.84
C ASP A 48 9.28 22.52 -38.32
N LYS A 49 8.25 23.20 -37.79
CA LYS A 49 8.04 23.35 -36.34
C LYS A 49 7.95 22.01 -35.63
N VAL A 50 7.28 21.02 -36.24
CA VAL A 50 7.13 19.68 -35.66
C VAL A 50 8.46 18.94 -35.71
N ARG A 51 9.24 19.07 -36.80
CA ARG A 51 10.57 18.46 -36.92
C ARG A 51 11.52 18.97 -35.84
N ILE A 52 11.58 20.29 -35.66
CA ILE A 52 12.41 20.94 -34.63
C ILE A 52 12.02 20.44 -33.23
N PHE A 53 10.72 20.40 -32.93
CA PHE A 53 10.22 19.91 -31.65
C PHE A 53 10.60 18.45 -31.39
N LEU A 54 10.34 17.56 -32.36
CA LEU A 54 10.62 16.12 -32.20
C LEU A 54 12.11 15.82 -32.04
N LEU A 55 12.99 16.57 -32.72
CA LEU A 55 14.44 16.42 -32.55
C LEU A 55 14.92 16.86 -31.16
N GLY A 56 14.31 17.89 -30.58
CA GLY A 56 14.64 18.37 -29.23
C GLY A 56 13.98 17.57 -28.10
N LEU A 57 13.03 16.67 -28.41
CA LEU A 57 12.22 15.99 -27.40
C LEU A 57 13.07 15.15 -26.45
N ALA A 58 13.99 14.34 -26.97
CA ALA A 58 14.84 13.46 -26.17
C ALA A 58 15.76 14.27 -25.22
N ASP A 59 16.40 15.32 -25.73
CA ASP A 59 17.26 16.22 -24.93
C ASP A 59 16.45 16.88 -23.80
N ASN A 60 15.23 17.32 -24.10
CA ASN A 60 14.34 17.95 -23.11
C ASN A 60 13.88 16.94 -22.05
N GLU A 61 13.54 15.70 -22.44
CA GLU A 61 13.19 14.64 -21.50
C GLU A 61 14.36 14.26 -20.59
N GLU A 62 15.58 14.21 -21.13
CA GLU A 62 16.80 13.96 -20.36
C GLU A 62 17.11 15.11 -19.39
N ALA A 63 16.99 16.37 -19.83
CA ALA A 63 17.15 17.53 -18.97
C ALA A 63 16.15 17.53 -17.80
N ILE A 64 14.90 17.13 -18.04
CA ILE A 64 13.88 16.96 -16.99
C ILE A 64 14.27 15.84 -16.01
N ALA A 65 14.82 14.73 -16.50
CA ALA A 65 15.24 13.60 -15.66
C ALA A 65 16.45 13.95 -14.78
N GLN A 66 17.37 14.77 -15.28
CA GLN A 66 18.58 15.19 -14.57
C GLN A 66 18.36 16.38 -13.60
N ALA A 67 17.23 17.08 -13.70
CA ALA A 67 16.92 18.22 -12.85
C ALA A 67 16.68 17.82 -11.38
N GLU A 68 17.60 18.19 -10.48
CA GLU A 68 17.49 17.91 -9.05
C GLU A 68 16.50 18.83 -8.31
N LYS A 69 16.45 20.12 -8.72
CA LYS A 69 15.59 21.12 -8.08
C LYS A 69 14.18 21.05 -8.63
N GLU A 70 13.19 20.99 -7.73
CA GLU A 70 11.76 20.93 -8.08
C GLU A 70 11.32 22.11 -8.96
N GLU A 71 11.76 23.34 -8.63
CA GLU A 71 11.44 24.54 -9.42
C GLU A 71 12.01 24.48 -10.84
N THR A 72 13.25 24.02 -11.00
CA THR A 72 13.88 23.89 -12.32
C THR A 72 13.14 22.84 -13.15
N LYS A 73 12.79 21.71 -12.53
CA LYS A 73 12.06 20.63 -13.18
C LYS A 73 10.67 21.08 -13.64
N GLU A 74 9.96 21.86 -12.82
CA GLU A 74 8.67 22.45 -13.20
C GLU A 74 8.79 23.37 -14.41
N ARG A 75 9.78 24.26 -14.44
CA ARG A 75 10.02 25.16 -15.59
C ARG A 75 10.31 24.38 -16.88
N LEU A 76 11.11 23.31 -16.80
CA LEU A 76 11.41 22.46 -17.96
C LEU A 76 10.15 21.76 -18.48
N PHE A 77 9.29 21.23 -17.61
CA PHE A 77 8.00 20.68 -18.01
C PHE A 77 7.11 21.72 -18.70
N GLU A 78 7.05 22.95 -18.17
CA GLU A 78 6.23 24.02 -18.75
C GLU A 78 6.72 24.46 -20.13
N SER A 79 8.04 24.59 -20.29
CA SER A 79 8.69 24.86 -21.59
C SER A 79 8.37 23.76 -22.60
N LEU A 80 8.58 22.48 -22.25
CA LEU A 80 8.30 21.37 -23.15
C LEU A 80 6.81 21.29 -23.55
N LEU A 81 5.90 21.51 -22.59
CA LEU A 81 4.47 21.55 -22.87
C LEU A 81 4.09 22.73 -23.77
N SER A 82 4.77 23.87 -23.66
CA SER A 82 4.54 25.03 -24.52
C SER A 82 4.97 24.74 -25.95
N GLU A 83 6.20 24.25 -26.15
CA GLU A 83 6.72 23.87 -27.47
C GLU A 83 5.83 22.80 -28.13
N CYS A 84 5.36 21.83 -27.35
CA CYS A 84 4.45 20.80 -27.84
C CYS A 84 3.09 21.39 -28.28
N ARG A 85 2.54 22.38 -27.55
CA ARG A 85 1.31 23.08 -27.95
C ARG A 85 1.50 23.83 -29.27
N ASP A 86 2.64 24.49 -29.45
CA ASP A 86 2.95 25.21 -30.68
C ASP A 86 3.09 24.26 -31.88
N ALA A 87 3.73 23.10 -31.68
CA ALA A 87 3.80 22.05 -32.69
C ALA A 87 2.40 21.49 -33.04
N ILE A 88 1.57 21.20 -32.04
CA ILE A 88 0.17 20.76 -32.24
C ILE A 88 -0.63 21.80 -33.02
N GLN A 89 -0.46 23.08 -32.70
CA GLN A 89 -1.16 24.17 -33.37
C GLN A 89 -0.78 24.25 -34.85
N ALA A 90 0.52 24.12 -35.17
CA ALA A 90 0.98 24.06 -36.56
C ALA A 90 0.37 22.88 -37.34
N VAL A 91 0.25 21.70 -36.71
CA VAL A 91 -0.45 20.55 -37.32
C VAL A 91 -1.94 20.81 -37.52
N ARG A 92 -2.61 21.45 -36.57
CA ARG A 92 -4.04 21.79 -36.67
C ARG A 92 -4.34 22.77 -37.79
N GLU A 93 -3.43 23.69 -38.09
CA GLU A 93 -3.58 24.64 -39.19
C GLU A 93 -3.59 23.93 -40.55
N GLU A 94 -2.73 22.92 -40.72
CA GLU A 94 -2.67 22.07 -41.92
C GLU A 94 -3.80 21.02 -41.97
N LEU A 95 -4.39 20.66 -40.83
CA LEU A 95 -5.50 19.70 -40.76
C LEU A 95 -6.83 20.28 -41.27
N LYS A 96 -7.06 21.58 -41.07
CA LYS A 96 -8.29 22.28 -41.52
C LYS A 96 -8.54 22.20 -43.04
N PRO A 97 -7.56 22.45 -43.92
CA PRO A 97 -7.75 22.29 -45.36
C PRO A 97 -7.91 20.82 -45.80
N ASP A 98 -7.20 19.87 -45.16
CA ASP A 98 -7.30 18.44 -45.46
C ASP A 98 -8.71 17.89 -45.19
N GLN A 99 -9.37 18.31 -44.10
CA GLN A 99 -10.75 17.94 -43.79
C GLN A 99 -11.74 18.43 -44.85
N LYS A 100 -11.60 19.69 -45.31
CA LYS A 100 -12.47 20.26 -46.35
C LYS A 100 -12.28 19.60 -47.72
N GLN A 101 -11.05 19.20 -48.06
CA GLN A 101 -10.77 18.47 -49.29
C GLN A 101 -11.34 17.05 -49.25
N ARG A 102 -11.28 16.36 -48.10
CA ARG A 102 -11.88 15.02 -47.92
C ARG A 102 -13.40 15.04 -47.97
N GLU A 103 -14.06 16.04 -47.41
CA GLU A 103 -15.53 16.18 -47.53
C GLU A 103 -15.99 16.29 -48.99
N HIS A 104 -15.15 16.82 -49.89
CA HIS A 104 -15.41 16.88 -51.31
C HIS A 104 -14.96 15.64 -52.11
N SER A 105 -14.13 14.78 -51.51
CA SER A 105 -13.55 13.60 -52.17
C SER A 105 -14.30 12.35 -51.71
N LEU A 106 -15.10 11.74 -52.58
CA LEU A 106 -15.86 10.50 -52.32
C LEU A 106 -14.96 9.23 -52.20
N GLU A 107 -13.67 9.39 -51.91
CA GLU A 107 -12.78 8.27 -51.70
C GLU A 107 -12.97 7.73 -50.28
N VAL A 108 -13.63 6.57 -50.22
CA VAL A 108 -13.76 5.70 -49.05
C VAL A 108 -12.38 5.17 -48.70
N ASP A 109 -11.54 6.00 -48.10
CA ASP A 109 -10.27 5.55 -47.53
C ASP A 109 -10.58 4.71 -46.28
N SER A 110 -10.01 3.51 -46.26
CA SER A 110 -10.50 2.36 -45.50
C SER A 110 -10.37 2.55 -43.98
N GLY A 111 -11.28 3.26 -43.31
CA GLY A 111 -11.37 3.32 -41.83
C GLY A 111 -10.09 3.77 -41.07
N LYS A 112 -9.02 4.16 -41.78
CA LYS A 112 -7.70 4.47 -41.22
C LYS A 112 -7.52 5.97 -41.20
N VAL A 113 -7.16 6.47 -40.02
CA VAL A 113 -6.91 7.89 -39.77
C VAL A 113 -5.81 8.43 -40.68
N SER A 114 -5.99 9.65 -41.21
CA SER A 114 -5.03 10.31 -42.11
C SER A 114 -3.65 10.45 -41.48
N ASN A 115 -2.60 10.57 -42.30
CA ASN A 115 -1.23 10.76 -41.79
C ASN A 115 -1.11 12.03 -40.93
N ILE A 116 -1.77 13.13 -41.33
CA ILE A 116 -1.75 14.39 -40.57
C ILE A 116 -2.56 14.29 -39.26
N GLN A 117 -3.70 13.58 -39.26
CA GLN A 117 -4.48 13.33 -38.04
C GLN A 117 -3.77 12.35 -37.09
N TYR A 118 -3.02 11.38 -37.62
CA TYR A 118 -2.20 10.49 -36.81
C TYR A 118 -1.00 11.22 -36.20
N LEU A 119 -0.36 12.13 -36.96
CA LEU A 119 0.68 13.03 -36.43
C LEU A 119 0.12 13.93 -35.33
N HIS A 120 -1.09 14.48 -35.51
CA HIS A 120 -1.80 15.23 -34.48
C HIS A 120 -2.02 14.40 -33.21
N SER A 121 -2.42 13.13 -33.37
CA SER A 121 -2.64 12.20 -32.27
C SER A 121 -1.34 11.83 -31.55
N TYR A 122 -0.23 11.68 -32.29
CA TYR A 122 1.10 11.46 -31.71
C TYR A 122 1.57 12.64 -30.86
N LEU A 123 1.48 13.86 -31.38
CA LEU A 123 1.86 15.06 -30.62
C LEU A 123 0.94 15.26 -29.41
N THR A 124 -0.35 14.95 -29.55
CA THR A 124 -1.30 14.99 -28.44
C THR A 124 -0.95 13.95 -27.38
N ASN A 125 -0.52 12.75 -27.78
CA ASN A 125 -0.01 11.73 -26.86
C ASN A 125 1.21 12.25 -26.08
N ILE A 126 2.21 12.84 -26.75
CA ILE A 126 3.38 13.43 -26.09
C ILE A 126 2.94 14.50 -25.08
N LYS A 127 2.07 15.44 -25.48
CA LYS A 127 1.55 16.49 -24.58
C LYS A 127 0.91 15.90 -23.33
N LEU A 128 0.01 14.92 -23.50
CA LEU A 128 -0.73 14.30 -22.39
C LEU A 128 0.21 13.48 -21.49
N SER A 129 1.12 12.70 -22.06
CA SER A 129 2.13 11.96 -21.31
C SER A 129 3.06 12.87 -20.52
N THR A 130 3.52 13.98 -21.10
CA THR A 130 4.32 14.99 -20.40
C THR A 130 3.52 15.67 -19.28
N ALA A 131 2.23 15.97 -19.51
CA ALA A 131 1.37 16.53 -18.48
C ALA A 131 1.16 15.55 -17.31
N ILE A 132 1.01 14.25 -17.58
CA ILE A 132 0.94 13.21 -16.55
C ILE A 132 2.25 13.19 -15.74
N LYS A 133 3.42 13.08 -16.40
CA LYS A 133 4.74 13.09 -15.75
C LYS A 133 4.95 14.35 -14.88
N ARG A 134 4.52 15.53 -15.34
CA ARG A 134 4.56 16.77 -14.54
C ARG A 134 3.72 16.64 -13.27
N ASN A 135 2.45 16.25 -13.41
CA ASN A 135 1.53 16.14 -12.26
C ASN A 135 1.98 15.07 -11.26
N GLU A 136 2.56 13.97 -11.73
CA GLU A 136 3.20 12.98 -10.85
C GLU A 136 4.38 13.55 -10.08
N SER A 137 5.24 14.33 -10.74
CA SER A 137 6.36 14.99 -10.08
C SER A 137 5.88 15.96 -9.00
N MET A 138 4.83 16.73 -9.28
CA MET A 138 4.19 17.62 -8.29
C MET A 138 3.55 16.83 -7.14
N ALA A 139 2.90 15.70 -7.43
CA ALA A 139 2.31 14.85 -6.40
C ALA A 139 3.37 14.25 -5.49
N LYS A 140 4.50 13.80 -6.02
CA LYS A 140 5.64 13.30 -5.23
C LYS A 140 6.22 14.37 -4.32
N ALA A 141 6.42 15.59 -4.82
CA ALA A 141 6.89 16.72 -4.03
C ALA A 141 5.92 17.07 -2.88
N LEU A 142 4.62 17.14 -3.20
CA LEU A 142 3.57 17.43 -2.23
C LEU A 142 3.42 16.33 -1.16
N GLN A 143 3.54 15.06 -1.55
CA GLN A 143 3.53 13.94 -0.62
C GLN A 143 4.73 13.98 0.33
N LYS A 144 5.92 14.35 -0.17
CA LYS A 144 7.11 14.54 0.67
C LYS A 144 6.91 15.69 1.67
N ALA A 145 6.31 16.79 1.24
CA ALA A 145 5.97 17.91 2.11
C ALA A 145 4.98 17.51 3.22
N LEU A 146 3.95 16.72 2.90
CA LEU A 146 2.99 16.17 3.89
C LEU A 146 3.68 15.31 4.96
N LEU A 147 4.57 14.41 4.54
CA LEU A 147 5.31 13.53 5.46
C LEU A 147 6.28 14.32 6.36
N GLN A 148 6.85 15.41 5.86
CA GLN A 148 7.70 16.29 6.66
C GLN A 148 6.89 17.08 7.68
N GLN A 149 5.70 17.57 7.30
CA GLN A 149 4.79 18.29 8.19
C GLN A 149 4.28 17.42 9.34
N GLN A 150 4.00 16.13 9.10
CA GLN A 150 3.64 15.20 10.18
C GLN A 150 4.75 15.01 11.23
N ARG A 151 5.99 15.43 10.95
CA ARG A 151 7.14 15.33 11.87
C ARG A 151 7.46 16.62 12.61
N THR A 152 6.87 17.76 12.21
CA THR A 152 7.14 19.08 12.80
C THR A 152 5.80 19.77 13.09
N GLU A 153 5.45 19.88 14.37
CA GLU A 153 4.24 20.55 14.88
C GLU A 153 4.33 22.10 14.76
N ASP A 154 4.74 22.64 13.62
CA ASP A 154 4.86 24.09 13.43
C ASP A 154 3.65 24.66 12.69
N ASP A 155 2.82 25.36 13.47
CA ASP A 155 1.47 25.80 13.16
C ASP A 155 1.51 27.19 12.49
N GLY A 156 1.83 27.28 11.19
CA GLY A 156 1.87 28.59 10.55
C GLY A 156 2.16 28.73 9.06
N LYS A 157 2.50 27.67 8.32
CA LYS A 157 2.81 27.78 6.88
C LYS A 157 1.92 26.86 6.05
N HIS A 158 1.36 27.40 4.96
CA HIS A 158 0.45 26.77 3.99
C HIS A 158 0.59 25.25 4.00
N THR A 159 -0.25 24.58 4.81
CA THR A 159 -0.14 23.16 5.06
C THR A 159 -0.55 22.44 3.78
N ALA A 160 0.30 21.54 3.31
CA ALA A 160 -0.09 20.67 2.22
C ALA A 160 -1.30 19.86 2.72
N ARG A 161 -2.33 19.69 1.89
CA ARG A 161 -3.50 18.92 2.30
C ARG A 161 -3.71 17.72 1.38
N PRO A 162 -4.27 16.61 1.88
CA PRO A 162 -4.61 15.47 1.02
C PRO A 162 -5.50 15.85 -0.17
N GLN A 163 -6.34 16.88 -0.03
CA GLN A 163 -7.18 17.41 -1.12
C GLN A 163 -6.36 17.91 -2.32
N ASP A 164 -5.17 18.46 -2.09
CA ASP A 164 -4.31 18.96 -3.16
C ASP A 164 -3.73 17.80 -3.98
N LEU A 165 -3.43 16.66 -3.34
CA LEU A 165 -3.04 15.43 -4.03
C LEU A 165 -4.20 14.82 -4.82
N ILE A 166 -5.41 14.78 -4.24
CA ILE A 166 -6.61 14.27 -4.93
C ILE A 166 -6.81 15.03 -6.25
N ARG A 167 -6.68 16.36 -6.23
CA ARG A 167 -6.80 17.20 -7.43
C ARG A 167 -5.76 16.85 -8.50
N LEU A 168 -4.50 16.62 -8.11
CA LEU A 168 -3.44 16.22 -9.06
C LEU A 168 -3.74 14.86 -9.71
N TYR A 169 -4.19 13.87 -8.94
CA TYR A 169 -4.57 12.58 -9.50
C TYR A 169 -5.84 12.64 -10.36
N ASP A 170 -6.80 13.52 -10.04
CA ASP A 170 -7.96 13.77 -10.90
C ASP A 170 -7.55 14.34 -12.27
N ILE A 171 -6.58 15.26 -12.30
CA ILE A 171 -6.02 15.79 -13.55
C ILE A 171 -5.30 14.68 -14.34
N ILE A 172 -4.52 13.83 -13.67
CA ILE A 172 -3.86 12.68 -14.31
C ILE A 172 -4.90 11.74 -14.94
N LEU A 173 -5.96 11.41 -14.21
CA LEU A 173 -7.04 10.55 -14.70
C LEU A 173 -7.78 11.16 -15.89
N GLN A 174 -8.02 12.48 -15.88
CA GLN A 174 -8.60 13.19 -17.03
C GLN A 174 -7.70 13.08 -18.27
N ASN A 175 -6.39 13.28 -18.13
CA ASN A 175 -5.43 13.13 -19.23
C ASN A 175 -5.41 11.68 -19.78
N LEU A 176 -5.56 10.68 -18.92
CA LEU A 176 -5.63 9.27 -19.35
C LEU A 176 -6.92 8.95 -20.10
N VAL A 177 -8.05 9.56 -19.71
CA VAL A 177 -9.30 9.46 -20.47
C VAL A 177 -9.11 10.06 -21.87
N GLU A 178 -8.50 11.25 -21.97
CA GLU A 178 -8.18 11.85 -23.28
C GLU A 178 -7.24 10.96 -24.12
N LEU A 179 -6.28 10.28 -23.50
CA LEU A 179 -5.41 9.32 -24.21
C LEU A 179 -6.19 8.17 -24.83
N THR A 180 -7.22 7.63 -24.15
CA THR A 180 -8.04 6.54 -24.72
C THR A 180 -8.85 6.95 -25.95
N GLN A 181 -9.06 8.25 -26.14
CA GLN A 181 -9.90 8.84 -27.19
C GLN A 181 -9.09 9.34 -28.40
N LEU A 182 -7.79 9.05 -28.45
CA LEU A 182 -6.92 9.49 -29.56
C LEU A 182 -7.27 8.78 -30.88
N PRO A 183 -7.56 9.53 -31.95
CA PRO A 183 -7.87 8.95 -33.26
C PRO A 183 -6.74 8.07 -33.81
N GLY A 184 -7.08 6.87 -34.25
CA GLY A 184 -6.16 5.92 -34.88
C GLY A 184 -5.51 4.96 -33.89
N LEU A 185 -5.91 4.99 -32.61
CA LEU A 185 -5.47 4.07 -31.56
C LEU A 185 -6.62 3.22 -30.97
N GLU A 186 -7.82 3.28 -31.57
CA GLU A 186 -9.00 2.54 -31.11
C GLU A 186 -8.79 1.03 -31.20
N GLU A 187 -8.10 0.57 -32.25
CA GLU A 187 -7.82 -0.85 -32.48
C GLU A 187 -6.50 -1.33 -31.83
N ASP A 188 -5.66 -0.42 -31.31
CA ASP A 188 -4.42 -0.79 -30.61
C ASP A 188 -4.75 -1.30 -29.20
N LYS A 189 -5.07 -2.60 -29.12
CA LYS A 189 -5.37 -3.29 -27.85
C LYS A 189 -4.23 -3.18 -26.84
N ASN A 190 -2.98 -3.10 -27.29
CA ASN A 190 -1.84 -2.96 -26.38
C ASN A 190 -1.81 -1.57 -25.77
N PHE A 191 -2.05 -0.52 -26.56
CA PHE A 191 -2.20 0.85 -26.05
C PHE A 191 -3.35 0.94 -25.05
N GLN A 192 -4.54 0.46 -25.43
CA GLN A 192 -5.73 0.53 -24.57
C GLN A 192 -5.49 -0.22 -23.25
N LYS A 193 -4.84 -1.38 -23.29
CA LYS A 193 -4.52 -2.15 -22.08
C LYS A 193 -3.50 -1.43 -21.20
N GLU A 194 -2.46 -0.85 -21.79
CA GLU A 194 -1.46 -0.06 -21.07
C GLU A 194 -2.07 1.15 -20.35
N ILE A 195 -2.89 1.94 -21.06
CA ILE A 195 -3.60 3.09 -20.47
C ILE A 195 -4.60 2.64 -19.40
N GLY A 196 -5.26 1.51 -19.60
CA GLY A 196 -6.15 0.89 -18.59
C GLY A 196 -5.42 0.54 -17.29
N LEU A 197 -4.24 -0.07 -17.39
CA LEU A 197 -3.40 -0.38 -16.22
C LEU A 197 -2.92 0.88 -15.51
N LYS A 198 -2.42 1.87 -16.25
CA LYS A 198 -2.06 3.20 -15.71
C LYS A 198 -3.24 3.82 -14.96
N THR A 199 -4.43 3.77 -15.56
CA THR A 199 -5.67 4.28 -14.95
C THR A 199 -5.99 3.61 -13.62
N LEU A 200 -5.82 2.29 -13.51
CA LEU A 200 -6.04 1.58 -12.24
C LEU A 200 -5.05 2.03 -11.16
N VAL A 201 -3.77 2.20 -11.50
CA VAL A 201 -2.74 2.70 -10.56
C VAL A 201 -3.14 4.07 -10.01
N TYR A 202 -3.45 5.05 -10.86
CA TYR A 202 -3.79 6.39 -10.37
C TYR A 202 -5.16 6.45 -9.69
N LYS A 203 -6.12 5.58 -10.05
CA LYS A 203 -7.36 5.41 -9.27
C LYS A 203 -7.05 4.91 -7.85
N ALA A 204 -6.09 4.00 -7.70
CA ALA A 204 -5.65 3.51 -6.40
C ALA A 204 -5.07 4.66 -5.55
N TYR A 205 -4.13 5.44 -6.09
CA TYR A 205 -3.57 6.60 -5.39
C TYR A 205 -4.62 7.67 -5.06
N ARG A 206 -5.51 7.99 -6.00
CA ARG A 206 -6.61 8.92 -5.73
C ARG A 206 -7.48 8.43 -4.57
N CYS A 207 -7.91 7.16 -4.60
CA CYS A 207 -8.71 6.57 -3.52
C CYS A 207 -7.96 6.57 -2.19
N PHE A 208 -6.65 6.33 -2.20
CA PHE A 208 -5.81 6.39 -1.00
C PHE A 208 -5.84 7.78 -0.35
N PHE A 209 -5.64 8.84 -1.12
CA PHE A 209 -5.68 10.20 -0.55
C PHE A 209 -7.08 10.66 -0.16
N ILE A 210 -8.13 10.16 -0.82
CA ILE A 210 -9.51 10.35 -0.33
C ILE A 210 -9.67 9.65 1.03
N ALA A 211 -9.18 8.42 1.20
CA ALA A 211 -9.23 7.72 2.48
C ALA A 211 -8.52 8.51 3.59
N GLN A 212 -7.31 9.01 3.30
CA GLN A 212 -6.56 9.88 4.22
C GLN A 212 -7.36 11.14 4.62
N SER A 213 -8.11 11.74 3.70
CA SER A 213 -8.99 12.88 4.05
C SER A 213 -10.13 12.50 5.00
N TYR A 214 -10.67 11.27 4.90
CA TYR A 214 -11.70 10.77 5.81
C TYR A 214 -11.13 10.41 7.19
N VAL A 215 -9.89 9.91 7.25
CA VAL A 215 -9.15 9.69 8.50
C VAL A 215 -9.04 11.00 9.29
N LEU A 216 -8.70 12.11 8.64
CA LEU A 216 -8.57 13.42 9.30
C LEU A 216 -9.87 13.92 9.94
N VAL A 217 -11.03 13.52 9.42
CA VAL A 217 -12.36 13.88 9.96
C VAL A 217 -13.00 12.75 10.76
N LYS A 218 -12.21 11.75 11.19
CA LYS A 218 -12.65 10.61 12.01
C LYS A 218 -13.78 9.77 11.43
N LYS A 219 -13.91 9.76 10.10
CA LYS A 219 -14.88 8.92 9.37
C LYS A 219 -14.26 7.55 9.07
N TRP A 220 -14.09 6.77 10.12
CA TRP A 220 -13.31 5.52 10.10
C TRP A 220 -13.86 4.49 9.12
N SER A 221 -15.18 4.30 9.09
CA SER A 221 -15.86 3.36 8.20
C SER A 221 -15.63 3.68 6.72
N GLU A 222 -15.78 4.94 6.33
CA GLU A 222 -15.62 5.40 4.96
C GLU A 222 -14.17 5.27 4.50
N ALA A 223 -13.21 5.64 5.37
CA ALA A 223 -11.79 5.47 5.11
C ALA A 223 -11.42 3.98 4.92
N LEU A 224 -11.93 3.08 5.76
CA LEU A 224 -11.68 1.64 5.66
C LEU A 224 -12.16 1.06 4.32
N VAL A 225 -13.38 1.40 3.90
CA VAL A 225 -13.94 0.96 2.60
C VAL A 225 -13.12 1.49 1.43
N LEU A 226 -12.60 2.72 1.53
CA LEU A 226 -11.74 3.29 0.51
C LEU A 226 -10.40 2.55 0.44
N TYR A 227 -9.78 2.21 1.57
CA TYR A 227 -8.57 1.38 1.59
C TYR A 227 -8.79 0.01 0.93
N ASP A 228 -9.92 -0.64 1.17
CA ASP A 228 -10.26 -1.90 0.48
C ASP A 228 -10.38 -1.71 -1.05
N ARG A 229 -10.93 -0.58 -1.48
CA ARG A 229 -10.98 -0.22 -2.91
C ARG A 229 -9.59 0.03 -3.48
N VAL A 230 -8.66 0.62 -2.73
CA VAL A 230 -7.24 0.76 -3.14
C VAL A 230 -6.62 -0.61 -3.37
N LEU A 231 -6.78 -1.54 -2.41
CA LEU A 231 -6.26 -2.91 -2.53
C LEU A 231 -6.86 -3.64 -3.74
N LYS A 232 -8.16 -3.45 -4.01
CA LYS A 232 -8.80 -4.03 -5.21
C LYS A 232 -8.12 -3.58 -6.50
N TYR A 233 -7.91 -2.27 -6.69
CA TYR A 233 -7.24 -1.76 -7.88
C TYR A 233 -5.79 -2.23 -7.97
N ALA A 234 -5.07 -2.22 -6.84
CA ALA A 234 -3.69 -2.64 -6.76
C ALA A 234 -3.50 -4.12 -7.15
N ASN A 235 -4.33 -5.00 -6.60
CA ASN A 235 -4.33 -6.44 -6.92
C ASN A 235 -4.71 -6.69 -8.39
N GLU A 236 -5.66 -5.91 -8.93
CA GLU A 236 -6.03 -6.01 -10.35
C GLU A 236 -4.83 -5.67 -11.25
N VAL A 237 -4.11 -4.59 -10.96
CA VAL A 237 -2.87 -4.23 -11.67
C VAL A 237 -1.85 -5.36 -11.60
N GLN A 238 -1.61 -5.94 -10.42
CA GLN A 238 -0.64 -7.04 -10.28
C GLN A 238 -1.02 -8.28 -11.08
N SER A 239 -2.31 -8.63 -11.10
CA SER A 239 -2.81 -9.78 -11.87
C SER A 239 -2.69 -9.57 -13.38
N GLN A 240 -2.80 -8.32 -13.85
CA GLN A 240 -2.84 -7.99 -15.28
C GLN A 240 -1.52 -7.41 -15.82
N ALA A 241 -0.53 -7.11 -14.95
CA ALA A 241 0.72 -6.45 -15.32
C ALA A 241 1.56 -7.26 -16.33
N GLY A 242 1.51 -8.60 -16.28
CA GLY A 242 2.05 -9.53 -17.27
C GLY A 242 3.19 -9.00 -18.16
N ALA A 243 2.91 -8.86 -19.46
CA ALA A 243 3.84 -8.34 -20.47
C ALA A 243 4.07 -6.81 -20.41
N TYR A 244 3.25 -6.07 -19.65
CA TYR A 244 3.29 -4.61 -19.55
C TYR A 244 4.17 -4.09 -18.42
N LYS A 245 4.81 -4.99 -17.64
CA LYS A 245 5.70 -4.63 -16.52
C LYS A 245 6.71 -3.53 -16.86
N ASN A 246 7.32 -3.58 -18.05
CA ASN A 246 8.29 -2.56 -18.46
C ASN A 246 7.67 -1.16 -18.62
N SER A 247 6.45 -1.06 -19.17
CA SER A 247 5.74 0.23 -19.29
C SER A 247 5.21 0.73 -17.93
N LEU A 248 5.03 -0.17 -16.96
CA LEU A 248 4.64 0.17 -15.59
C LEU A 248 5.82 0.56 -14.70
N LYS A 249 7.08 0.34 -15.10
CA LYS A 249 8.26 0.64 -14.26
C LYS A 249 8.39 2.10 -13.87
N GLU A 250 7.90 3.00 -14.73
CA GLU A 250 7.95 4.45 -14.47
C GLU A 250 6.86 4.92 -13.51
N LEU A 251 5.84 4.08 -13.27
CA LEU A 251 4.74 4.39 -12.36
C LEU A 251 5.18 4.19 -10.90
N PRO A 252 4.48 4.84 -9.95
CA PRO A 252 4.64 4.53 -8.53
C PRO A 252 4.41 3.05 -8.22
N ASP A 253 5.21 2.48 -7.30
CA ASP A 253 5.14 1.05 -6.98
C ASP A 253 3.84 0.71 -6.25
N VAL A 254 3.02 -0.12 -6.90
CA VAL A 254 1.76 -0.60 -6.37
C VAL A 254 1.98 -1.50 -5.14
N GLN A 255 3.11 -2.20 -5.01
CA GLN A 255 3.42 -2.99 -3.82
C GLN A 255 3.70 -2.11 -2.60
N GLU A 256 4.39 -0.99 -2.80
CA GLU A 256 4.60 0.01 -1.76
C GLU A 256 3.25 0.55 -1.29
N LEU A 257 2.35 0.88 -2.23
CA LEU A 257 1.00 1.33 -1.90
C LEU A 257 0.19 0.30 -1.11
N ILE A 258 0.24 -0.99 -1.48
CA ILE A 258 -0.42 -2.07 -0.72
C ILE A 258 0.13 -2.15 0.70
N THR A 259 1.45 -2.09 0.84
CA THR A 259 2.12 -2.16 2.14
C THR A 259 1.68 -0.98 3.02
N GLN A 260 1.67 0.21 2.44
CA GLN A 260 1.21 1.43 3.12
C GLN A 260 -0.26 1.32 3.53
N VAL A 261 -1.15 0.92 2.62
CA VAL A 261 -2.58 0.76 2.92
C VAL A 261 -2.82 -0.25 4.05
N ASN A 262 -2.11 -1.38 4.04
CA ASN A 262 -2.25 -2.37 5.10
C ASN A 262 -1.82 -1.80 6.47
N ALA A 263 -0.72 -1.05 6.53
CA ALA A 263 -0.29 -0.37 7.74
C ALA A 263 -1.34 0.64 8.22
N GLU A 264 -1.83 1.49 7.32
CA GLU A 264 -2.86 2.51 7.61
C GLU A 264 -4.17 1.89 8.11
N LYS A 265 -4.58 0.73 7.58
CA LYS A 265 -5.78 0.02 8.07
C LYS A 265 -5.66 -0.41 9.52
N TYR A 266 -4.51 -0.94 9.94
CA TYR A 266 -4.29 -1.31 11.35
C TYR A 266 -4.26 -0.08 12.26
N SER A 267 -3.57 0.99 11.83
CA SER A 267 -3.53 2.27 12.54
C SER A 267 -4.94 2.86 12.69
N LEU A 268 -5.75 2.83 11.63
CA LEU A 268 -7.14 3.28 11.63
C LEU A 268 -8.00 2.48 12.60
N GLN A 269 -7.88 1.16 12.61
CA GLN A 269 -8.63 0.29 13.53
C GLN A 269 -8.28 0.59 14.99
N ALA A 270 -7.00 0.74 15.30
CA ALA A 270 -6.56 1.12 16.63
C ALA A 270 -7.09 2.50 17.03
N ALA A 271 -6.99 3.49 16.13
CA ALA A 271 -7.52 4.83 16.36
C ALA A 271 -9.03 4.83 16.59
N ALA A 272 -9.81 4.05 15.82
CA ALA A 272 -11.26 3.95 15.98
C ALA A 272 -11.65 3.36 17.35
N ILE A 273 -10.93 2.35 17.84
CA ILE A 273 -11.17 1.76 19.17
C ILE A 273 -10.86 2.79 20.27
N LEU A 274 -9.74 3.50 20.17
CA LEU A 274 -9.37 4.53 21.14
C LEU A 274 -10.35 5.72 21.13
N ASP A 275 -10.85 6.11 19.96
CA ASP A 275 -11.85 7.18 19.82
C ASP A 275 -13.19 6.78 20.47
N THR A 276 -13.57 5.50 20.40
CA THR A 276 -14.76 5.00 21.13
C THR A 276 -14.57 4.94 22.64
N SER A 277 -13.33 4.83 23.15
CA SER A 277 -13.09 4.87 24.60
C SER A 277 -13.29 6.25 25.23
N ASP A 278 -13.24 7.34 24.45
CA ASP A 278 -13.61 8.68 24.91
C ASP A 278 -15.14 8.89 24.96
N THR A 279 -15.91 8.05 24.26
CA THR A 279 -17.38 8.11 24.22
C THR A 279 -18.08 7.04 25.04
N CYS A 280 -17.37 6.02 25.51
CA CYS A 280 -17.84 5.29 26.68
C CYS A 280 -17.98 6.34 27.77
N GLU A 281 -19.23 6.57 28.19
CA GLU A 281 -19.56 7.25 29.42
C GLU A 281 -18.46 6.90 30.41
N ALA A 282 -17.79 7.91 30.96
CA ALA A 282 -17.05 7.72 32.18
C ALA A 282 -18.06 7.10 33.13
N GLU A 283 -18.09 5.76 33.20
CA GLU A 283 -18.84 5.02 34.19
C GLU A 283 -18.24 5.58 35.46
N SER A 284 -18.97 6.51 36.06
CA SER A 284 -18.56 7.21 37.27
C SER A 284 -18.07 6.11 38.18
N PRO A 285 -16.76 6.05 38.49
CA PRO A 285 -16.15 4.85 39.03
C PRO A 285 -17.01 4.40 40.20
N SER A 286 -17.67 3.26 40.03
CA SER A 286 -18.70 2.84 40.97
C SER A 286 -18.03 2.77 42.33
N GLN A 287 -18.44 3.67 43.24
CA GLN A 287 -17.96 3.58 44.61
C GLN A 287 -18.38 2.24 45.16
N VAL A 288 -17.46 1.59 45.87
CA VAL A 288 -17.70 0.29 46.50
C VAL A 288 -18.88 0.40 47.45
N LYS A 289 -20.07 -0.03 47.00
CA LYS A 289 -21.28 -0.15 47.83
C LYS A 289 -21.41 -1.53 48.46
N ASP A 290 -20.76 -2.52 47.86
CA ASP A 290 -20.84 -3.91 48.24
C ASP A 290 -19.57 -4.25 49.02
N GLY A 291 -19.69 -4.46 50.34
CA GLY A 291 -18.57 -4.66 51.29
C GLY A 291 -17.75 -5.94 51.08
N LYS A 292 -17.72 -6.46 49.86
CA LYS A 292 -16.93 -7.62 49.42
C LYS A 292 -15.44 -7.26 49.38
N PRO A 293 -14.56 -8.16 49.83
CA PRO A 293 -13.12 -7.94 49.77
C PRO A 293 -12.64 -7.81 48.32
N LEU A 294 -11.49 -7.17 48.13
CA LEU A 294 -10.87 -6.99 46.82
C LEU A 294 -10.71 -8.33 46.07
N SER A 295 -10.44 -9.42 46.79
CA SER A 295 -10.27 -10.75 46.23
C SER A 295 -11.46 -11.30 45.44
N GLU A 296 -12.65 -10.76 45.66
CA GLU A 296 -13.89 -11.18 45.00
C GLU A 296 -14.33 -10.24 43.88
N ARG A 297 -13.58 -9.16 43.62
CA ARG A 297 -13.96 -8.10 42.68
C ARG A 297 -12.86 -7.75 41.67
N PHE A 298 -11.93 -8.67 41.37
CA PHE A 298 -10.85 -8.43 40.40
C PHE A 298 -11.34 -8.13 38.97
N GLU A 299 -12.51 -8.64 38.61
CA GLU A 299 -13.10 -8.45 37.28
C GLU A 299 -13.79 -7.08 37.10
N THR A 300 -13.85 -6.25 38.14
CA THR A 300 -14.56 -4.96 38.10
C THR A 300 -13.69 -3.84 38.66
N PHE A 301 -13.44 -2.82 37.86
CA PHE A 301 -12.71 -1.63 38.31
C PHE A 301 -13.62 -0.74 39.17
N CYS A 302 -13.27 -0.56 40.44
CA CYS A 302 -13.98 0.33 41.36
C CYS A 302 -12.98 1.21 42.11
N LEU A 303 -13.33 2.49 42.34
CA LEU A 303 -12.57 3.33 43.26
C LEU A 303 -12.95 2.99 44.70
N ASP A 304 -12.01 2.42 45.44
CA ASP A 304 -12.15 2.04 46.84
C ASP A 304 -11.18 2.84 47.73
N PRO A 305 -11.65 3.93 48.36
CA PRO A 305 -10.81 4.74 49.26
C PRO A 305 -10.25 3.95 50.45
N SER A 306 -10.88 2.82 50.83
CA SER A 306 -10.42 2.00 51.94
C SER A 306 -9.09 1.30 51.67
N LEU A 307 -8.74 1.06 50.39
CA LEU A 307 -7.47 0.43 49.99
C LEU A 307 -6.25 1.27 50.35
N VAL A 308 -6.41 2.60 50.41
CA VAL A 308 -5.34 3.55 50.79
C VAL A 308 -5.36 3.84 52.30
N SER A 309 -6.31 3.28 53.02
CA SER A 309 -6.47 3.43 54.47
C SER A 309 -5.80 2.28 55.23
N LYS A 310 -5.75 2.39 56.57
CA LYS A 310 -5.30 1.29 57.43
C LYS A 310 -6.32 0.15 57.59
N GLN A 311 -7.49 0.26 56.96
CA GLN A 311 -8.63 -0.67 57.08
C GLN A 311 -9.01 -1.28 55.72
N ALA A 312 -8.02 -1.63 54.91
CA ALA A 312 -8.26 -2.23 53.60
C ALA A 312 -8.83 -3.67 53.72
N SER A 313 -9.96 -3.92 53.08
CA SER A 313 -10.58 -5.25 52.97
C SER A 313 -10.06 -5.98 51.72
N LEU A 314 -8.90 -6.63 51.85
CA LEU A 314 -8.25 -7.30 50.70
C LEU A 314 -8.78 -8.71 50.45
N VAL A 315 -8.96 -9.48 51.52
CA VAL A 315 -9.39 -10.88 51.53
C VAL A 315 -10.27 -11.11 52.75
N HIS A 316 -11.04 -12.20 52.76
CA HIS A 316 -11.70 -12.65 53.97
C HIS A 316 -10.67 -13.08 55.01
N PHE A 317 -10.64 -12.39 56.16
CA PHE A 317 -9.77 -12.71 57.28
C PHE A 317 -10.57 -12.76 58.60
N PRO A 318 -10.44 -13.83 59.40
CA PRO A 318 -9.65 -15.04 59.14
C PRO A 318 -10.20 -15.84 57.94
N PRO A 319 -9.36 -16.62 57.23
CA PRO A 319 -9.80 -17.43 56.11
C PRO A 319 -10.86 -18.44 56.57
N GLY A 320 -11.83 -18.74 55.71
CA GLY A 320 -12.84 -19.75 55.99
C GLY A 320 -12.20 -21.13 56.22
N PHE A 321 -12.69 -21.85 57.24
CA PHE A 321 -12.21 -23.20 57.51
C PHE A 321 -12.64 -24.15 56.39
N LEU A 322 -11.67 -24.83 55.77
CA LEU A 322 -11.93 -25.89 54.81
C LEU A 322 -11.79 -27.26 55.50
N PRO A 323 -12.70 -28.22 55.25
CA PRO A 323 -12.55 -29.57 55.76
C PRO A 323 -11.31 -30.20 55.13
N ILE A 324 -10.35 -30.59 55.98
CA ILE A 324 -9.18 -31.34 55.55
C ILE A 324 -9.57 -32.83 55.57
N PRO A 325 -9.47 -33.57 54.46
CA PRO A 325 -9.71 -35.00 54.49
C PRO A 325 -8.71 -35.67 55.45
N CYS A 326 -9.24 -36.43 56.41
CA CYS A 326 -8.41 -37.21 57.32
C CYS A 326 -7.49 -38.17 56.54
N LYS A 327 -6.29 -38.39 57.08
CA LYS A 327 -5.22 -39.24 56.53
C LYS A 327 -5.79 -40.43 55.73
N PRO A 328 -5.38 -40.63 54.46
CA PRO A 328 -5.88 -41.73 53.64
C PRO A 328 -5.58 -43.08 54.30
N LEU A 329 -6.52 -44.01 54.18
CA LEU A 329 -6.34 -45.38 54.66
C LEU A 329 -5.17 -46.03 53.93
N PHE A 330 -4.19 -46.51 54.70
CA PHE A 330 -3.05 -47.26 54.19
C PHE A 330 -3.07 -48.63 54.85
N PHE A 331 -3.21 -49.69 54.04
CA PHE A 331 -3.21 -51.07 54.52
C PHE A 331 -1.83 -51.69 54.34
N ASP A 332 -1.32 -52.36 55.37
CA ASP A 332 -0.11 -53.16 55.25
C ASP A 332 -0.43 -54.49 54.56
N LEU A 333 -0.29 -54.50 53.24
CA LEU A 333 -0.50 -55.71 52.44
C LEU A 333 0.65 -56.70 52.56
N ALA A 334 1.82 -56.30 53.08
CA ALA A 334 2.96 -57.20 53.24
C ALA A 334 2.67 -58.29 54.26
N LEU A 335 1.86 -57.99 55.29
CA LEU A 335 1.41 -58.95 56.27
C LEU A 335 0.65 -60.13 55.64
N ASN A 336 -0.09 -59.92 54.54
CA ASN A 336 -0.80 -60.99 53.84
C ASN A 336 0.14 -62.03 53.23
N TYR A 337 1.41 -61.67 53.00
CA TYR A 337 2.41 -62.55 52.41
C TYR A 337 3.27 -63.27 53.47
N VAL A 338 3.01 -63.06 54.77
CA VAL A 338 3.63 -63.85 55.83
C VAL A 338 2.91 -65.20 55.91
N ALA A 339 3.36 -66.14 55.08
CA ALA A 339 2.90 -67.52 55.06
C ALA A 339 4.08 -68.47 55.35
N PHE A 340 3.76 -69.68 55.82
CA PHE A 340 4.78 -70.73 55.91
C PHE A 340 5.28 -71.10 54.52
N PRO A 341 6.58 -71.45 54.39
CA PRO A 341 7.08 -72.02 53.14
C PRO A 341 6.37 -73.36 52.86
N PRO A 342 6.40 -73.84 51.62
CA PRO A 342 5.97 -75.20 51.29
C PRO A 342 6.67 -76.22 52.22
N LEU A 343 5.90 -77.06 52.92
CA LEU A 343 6.40 -77.97 53.96
C LEU A 343 6.45 -79.43 53.48
N GLU A 344 6.27 -79.69 52.18
CA GLU A 344 6.19 -81.03 51.59
C GLU A 344 7.43 -81.87 51.89
N ASP A 345 8.62 -81.24 51.95
CA ASP A 345 9.89 -81.90 52.29
C ASP A 345 10.06 -82.18 53.79
N LYS A 346 9.16 -81.68 54.63
CA LYS A 346 9.14 -81.88 56.10
C LYS A 346 8.07 -82.87 56.55
N VAL A 347 7.22 -83.34 55.64
CA VAL A 347 6.23 -84.39 55.93
C VAL A 347 6.83 -85.74 55.52
N GLU A 348 7.16 -86.59 56.51
CA GLU A 348 7.65 -87.95 56.24
C GLU A 348 6.56 -88.79 55.53
N GLN A 349 6.76 -89.07 54.24
CA GLN A 349 5.98 -90.07 53.52
C GLN A 349 6.38 -91.47 53.98
N LYS A 350 5.64 -92.08 54.92
CA LYS A 350 5.80 -93.51 55.21
C LYS A 350 5.06 -94.36 54.19
N ALA A 351 5.87 -95.11 53.44
CA ALA A 351 5.50 -96.08 52.43
C ALA A 351 4.57 -97.17 52.96
N LYS A 352 3.62 -97.57 52.10
CA LYS A 352 2.84 -98.79 52.21
C LYS A 352 3.79 -100.01 52.19
N SER A 353 3.90 -100.74 53.29
CA SER A 353 4.36 -102.13 53.29
C SER A 353 3.38 -102.96 54.11
N GLY A 354 2.83 -103.98 53.49
CA GLY A 354 1.74 -104.79 54.03
C GLY A 354 2.20 -106.15 54.57
N LEU A 355 1.22 -106.80 55.20
CA LEU A 355 1.05 -108.20 55.57
C LEU A 355 1.52 -108.68 56.95
N THR A 356 0.57 -109.41 57.54
CA THR A 356 0.62 -110.38 58.64
C THR A 356 0.65 -109.87 60.09
N GLY A 357 -0.52 -109.99 60.74
CA GLY A 357 -0.63 -110.87 61.89
C GLY A 357 -0.94 -110.25 63.25
N TYR A 358 -2.20 -110.37 63.66
CA TYR A 358 -2.66 -110.76 65.01
C TYR A 358 -2.39 -109.86 66.25
N ILE A 359 -3.42 -109.83 67.10
CA ILE A 359 -3.48 -109.46 68.55
C ILE A 359 -3.64 -107.95 68.82
N LYS A 360 -4.86 -107.43 69.01
CA LYS A 360 -5.73 -107.46 70.22
C LYS A 360 -5.33 -106.41 71.27
N GLY A 361 -6.14 -105.35 71.34
CA GLY A 361 -6.64 -104.82 72.61
C GLY A 361 -6.03 -103.51 73.13
N ILE A 362 -6.94 -102.78 73.81
CA ILE A 362 -6.74 -102.01 75.05
C ILE A 362 -6.51 -100.49 74.90
N PHE A 363 -7.58 -99.77 75.25
CA PHE A 363 -7.69 -98.39 75.80
C PHE A 363 -7.38 -97.22 74.86
N GLY A 364 -8.15 -96.13 74.81
CA GLY A 364 -9.15 -95.61 75.74
C GLY A 364 -8.81 -94.16 76.13
N PHE A 365 -9.84 -93.30 76.14
CA PHE A 365 -9.93 -91.92 76.65
C PHE A 365 -9.46 -90.78 75.71
N ARG A 366 -10.39 -89.92 75.25
CA ARG A 366 -10.91 -88.66 75.87
C ARG A 366 -9.82 -87.58 75.88
N SER A 367 -10.02 -86.37 75.35
CA SER A 367 -11.22 -85.54 75.38
C SER A 367 -11.35 -84.64 74.16
#